data_AF-A0A1Z4QIY6-F1
#
_entry.id   AF-A0A1Z4QIY6-F1
#
_cell.length_a   1.000
_cell.length_b   1.000
_cell.length_c   1.000
_cell.angle_alpha   90.00
_cell.angle_beta   90.00
_cell.angle_gamma   90.00
#
_symmetry.space_group_name_H-M   'P 1'
#
loop_
_entity.id
_entity.type
_entity.pdbx_description
1 polymer ?
#
loop_
_entity_poly.entity_id
_entity_poly.type
_entity_poly.pdbx_seq_one_letter_code
_entity_poly.pdbx_strand_id
1 'polypeptide(L)'
;MSSINYLGIIGGIGLCLLSCVPSQSEPTQASLAKSAIRNKAIDMNEDQASLPFKQKTRPLSEAESPSRSELVLPDVYDGANTLPLITQWKEAEAYDGQLVRVVGKYIESDVRMKPIGTPRYVGHVSVVLADDIEVSLFPVWKRDARRPQAEINRFKDQEVEVIGILYRQSPVDPSGGASPLSPCLTEIKALYHFKN
;
A
#
# COMPACT_ATOMS: atom_id res chain seq x y z
N MET A 1 -50.90 1.63 37.16
CA MET A 1 -51.65 0.51 36.57
C MET A 1 -51.34 0.46 35.09
N SER A 2 -50.77 -0.67 34.66
CA SER A 2 -50.79 -1.27 33.31
C SER A 2 -49.46 -1.98 33.06
N SER A 3 -49.44 -3.23 33.49
CA SER A 3 -48.48 -4.26 33.12
C SER A 3 -48.72 -4.66 31.66
N ILE A 4 -47.65 -4.81 30.88
CA ILE A 4 -47.67 -5.65 29.68
C ILE A 4 -46.45 -6.58 29.75
N ASN A 5 -46.78 -7.86 29.83
CA ASN A 5 -45.87 -9.01 29.79
C ASN A 5 -45.31 -9.16 28.37
N TYR A 6 -44.01 -9.42 28.24
CA TYR A 6 -43.48 -10.11 27.06
C TYR A 6 -42.84 -11.43 27.50
N LEU A 7 -43.56 -12.48 27.16
CA LEU A 7 -43.20 -13.89 27.28
C LEU A 7 -42.29 -14.25 26.09
N GLY A 8 -41.28 -15.07 26.36
CA GLY A 8 -40.10 -15.24 25.52
C GLY A 8 -40.26 -16.07 24.25
N ILE A 9 -39.14 -16.17 23.52
CA ILE A 9 -38.84 -17.28 22.61
C ILE A 9 -37.40 -17.69 22.86
N ILE A 10 -37.27 -18.93 23.34
CA ILE A 10 -36.06 -19.73 23.44
C ILE A 10 -35.88 -20.39 22.07
N GLY A 11 -34.68 -20.38 21.49
CA GLY A 11 -34.43 -21.19 20.30
C GLY A 11 -33.05 -21.05 19.68
N GLY A 12 -32.21 -22.07 19.88
CA GLY A 12 -31.28 -22.51 18.84
C GLY A 12 -29.81 -22.12 18.99
N ILE A 13 -29.14 -22.59 20.04
CA ILE A 13 -27.67 -22.72 20.04
C ILE A 13 -27.33 -23.94 19.17
N GLY A 14 -27.09 -23.70 17.88
CA GLY A 14 -26.49 -24.66 16.97
C GLY A 14 -24.97 -24.66 17.13
N LEU A 15 -24.48 -25.48 18.06
CA LEU A 15 -23.06 -25.75 18.25
C LEU A 15 -22.55 -26.58 17.04
N CYS A 16 -21.92 -25.94 16.05
CA CYS A 16 -21.15 -26.66 15.04
C CYS A 16 -19.84 -27.13 15.68
N LEU A 17 -19.79 -28.42 16.00
CA LEU A 17 -18.58 -29.13 16.38
C LEU A 17 -17.63 -29.18 15.18
N LEU A 18 -16.47 -28.52 15.32
CA LEU A 18 -15.28 -28.76 14.52
C LEU A 18 -14.83 -30.21 14.72
N SER A 19 -14.87 -31.01 13.66
CA SER A 19 -14.15 -32.29 13.60
C SER A 19 -12.79 -32.06 12.94
N CYS A 20 -11.75 -32.38 13.70
CA CYS A 20 -10.34 -32.38 13.32
C CYS A 20 -10.06 -33.13 12.01
N VAL A 21 -9.28 -32.53 11.13
CA VAL A 21 -8.59 -33.22 10.04
C VAL A 21 -7.19 -33.64 10.55
N PRO A 22 -6.86 -34.94 10.56
CA PRO A 22 -5.55 -35.39 10.98
C PRO A 22 -4.50 -35.15 9.89
N SER A 23 -3.45 -34.46 10.33
CA SER A 23 -2.09 -34.43 9.79
C SER A 23 -1.56 -35.83 9.50
N GLN A 24 -1.18 -36.10 8.26
CA GLN A 24 -0.27 -37.19 7.91
C GLN A 24 0.91 -36.63 7.12
N SER A 25 2.02 -36.49 7.84
CA SER A 25 3.38 -36.57 7.32
C SER A 25 3.64 -37.98 6.78
N GLU A 26 4.39 -38.11 5.69
CA GLU A 26 5.57 -38.98 5.67
C GLU A 26 6.50 -38.70 4.46
N PRO A 27 7.82 -39.00 4.59
CA PRO A 27 8.89 -38.61 3.68
C PRO A 27 9.37 -39.78 2.81
N THR A 28 9.76 -39.53 1.55
CA THR A 28 10.48 -40.55 0.76
C THR A 28 11.52 -39.95 -0.18
N GLN A 29 12.77 -40.05 0.30
CA GLN A 29 13.99 -40.53 -0.34
C GLN A 29 14.70 -39.76 -1.47
N ALA A 30 16.00 -39.66 -1.20
CA ALA A 30 17.11 -39.22 -2.01
C ALA A 30 17.40 -40.09 -3.24
N SER A 31 18.03 -39.46 -4.24
CA SER A 31 18.83 -40.10 -5.29
C SER A 31 19.71 -39.00 -5.91
N LEU A 32 20.93 -38.77 -5.43
CA LEU A 32 22.20 -39.32 -5.95
C LEU A 32 22.31 -39.34 -7.48
N ALA A 33 22.83 -38.25 -8.04
CA ALA A 33 23.62 -38.32 -9.27
C ALA A 33 24.83 -37.38 -9.16
N LYS A 34 25.99 -38.02 -9.03
CA LYS A 34 27.34 -37.48 -9.28
C LYS A 34 27.39 -36.92 -10.72
N SER A 35 28.13 -35.84 -10.98
CA SER A 35 29.29 -35.92 -11.89
C SER A 35 30.02 -34.58 -12.09
N ALA A 36 31.34 -34.69 -11.95
CA ALA A 36 32.39 -34.05 -12.76
C ALA A 36 32.56 -32.52 -12.73
N ILE A 37 33.53 -32.16 -11.87
CA ILE A 37 34.53 -31.10 -12.05
C ILE A 37 35.08 -31.11 -13.48
N ARG A 38 35.09 -29.94 -14.14
CA ARG A 38 36.11 -29.58 -15.14
C ARG A 38 36.31 -28.07 -15.17
N ASN A 39 37.07 -27.55 -14.21
CA ASN A 39 37.68 -26.22 -14.33
C ASN A 39 38.84 -26.34 -15.32
N LYS A 40 38.69 -25.72 -16.49
CA LYS A 40 39.71 -25.67 -17.54
C LYS A 40 40.36 -24.30 -17.53
N ALA A 41 41.67 -24.33 -17.29
CA ALA A 41 42.72 -23.42 -17.75
C ALA A 41 42.46 -21.91 -17.70
N ILE A 42 43.15 -21.29 -16.75
CA ILE A 42 43.66 -19.92 -16.85
C ILE A 42 44.66 -19.93 -18.01
N ASP A 43 44.38 -19.17 -19.08
CA ASP A 43 45.38 -18.80 -20.08
C ASP A 43 45.71 -17.32 -19.88
N MET A 44 47.00 -17.08 -19.66
CA MET A 44 47.60 -15.76 -19.64
C MET A 44 47.62 -15.24 -21.08
N ASN A 45 47.15 -14.01 -21.30
CA ASN A 45 47.76 -13.19 -22.35
C ASN A 45 47.76 -11.73 -21.92
N GLU A 46 48.97 -11.26 -21.62
CA GLU A 46 49.36 -9.86 -21.74
C GLU A 46 49.20 -9.48 -23.20
N ASP A 47 48.47 -8.41 -23.48
CA ASP A 47 48.95 -7.48 -24.49
C ASP A 47 48.40 -6.09 -24.25
N GLN A 48 49.35 -5.16 -24.26
CA GLN A 48 49.16 -3.75 -24.05
C GLN A 48 48.42 -3.12 -25.23
N ALA A 49 47.44 -2.27 -24.90
CA ALA A 49 47.09 -1.13 -25.75
C ALA A 49 46.47 -0.04 -24.88
N SER A 50 47.33 0.79 -24.31
CA SER A 50 47.01 2.10 -23.72
C SER A 50 46.41 3.01 -24.79
N LEU A 51 45.11 3.32 -24.67
CA LEU A 51 44.47 4.40 -25.43
C LEU A 51 44.36 5.66 -24.57
N PRO A 52 44.70 6.85 -25.11
CA PRO A 52 44.77 8.07 -24.33
C PRO A 52 43.37 8.55 -23.90
N PHE A 53 43.17 8.59 -22.59
CA PHE A 53 42.08 9.24 -21.89
C PHE A 53 42.08 10.75 -22.21
N LYS A 54 41.34 11.16 -23.24
CA LYS A 54 40.94 12.57 -23.38
C LYS A 54 39.80 12.84 -22.39
N GLN A 55 40.18 13.22 -21.18
CA GLN A 55 39.28 13.86 -20.22
C GLN A 55 38.80 15.18 -20.82
N LYS A 56 37.66 15.13 -21.51
CA LYS A 56 36.90 16.33 -21.85
C LYS A 56 36.11 16.72 -20.60
N THR A 57 36.74 17.52 -19.75
CA THR A 57 36.09 18.30 -18.70
C THR A 57 34.91 19.04 -19.33
N ARG A 58 33.69 18.55 -19.08
CA ARG A 58 32.48 19.33 -19.31
C ARG A 58 32.22 20.12 -18.03
N PRO A 59 31.95 21.43 -18.14
CA PRO A 59 31.65 22.24 -16.97
C PRO A 59 30.40 21.71 -16.28
N LEU A 60 30.51 21.70 -14.96
CA LEU A 60 29.46 21.58 -13.97
C LEU A 60 28.37 22.62 -14.31
N SER A 61 27.38 22.23 -15.11
CA SER A 61 26.11 22.94 -15.17
C SER A 61 25.19 22.25 -14.18
N GLU A 62 25.24 22.74 -12.94
CA GLU A 62 24.12 22.70 -12.00
C GLU A 62 22.90 23.32 -12.69
N ALA A 63 22.24 22.53 -13.53
CA ALA A 63 20.82 22.71 -13.71
C ALA A 63 20.21 22.11 -12.45
N GLU A 64 20.03 22.95 -11.41
CA GLU A 64 19.02 22.73 -10.40
C GLU A 64 17.74 22.34 -11.15
N SER A 65 17.48 21.04 -11.22
CA SER A 65 16.18 20.55 -11.63
C SER A 65 15.18 21.17 -10.67
N PRO A 66 14.05 21.71 -11.16
CA PRO A 66 13.11 22.41 -10.32
C PRO A 66 12.75 21.50 -9.16
N SER A 67 13.10 21.99 -7.95
CA SER A 67 12.71 21.46 -6.66
C SER A 67 11.36 20.76 -6.81
N ARG A 68 11.41 19.43 -6.71
CA ARG A 68 10.27 18.55 -6.92
C ARG A 68 9.24 19.00 -5.90
N SER A 69 8.22 19.74 -6.33
CA SER A 69 7.15 20.26 -5.49
C SER A 69 6.61 19.12 -4.63
N GLU A 70 7.04 19.13 -3.37
CA GLU A 70 6.70 18.12 -2.38
C GLU A 70 5.27 18.44 -1.95
N LEU A 71 4.32 17.54 -2.21
CA LEU A 71 2.94 17.74 -1.79
C LEU A 71 2.87 17.59 -0.27
N VAL A 72 3.04 18.70 0.44
CA VAL A 72 2.83 18.79 1.88
C VAL A 72 1.34 19.01 2.13
N LEU A 73 0.71 18.04 2.79
CA LEU A 73 -0.69 18.14 3.20
C LEU A 73 -0.80 18.90 4.53
N PRO A 74 -1.83 19.74 4.71
CA PRO A 74 -2.15 20.36 5.99
C PRO A 74 -2.38 19.32 7.10
N ASP A 75 -2.05 19.71 8.33
CA ASP A 75 -2.28 18.93 9.55
C ASP A 75 -3.60 19.30 10.26
N VAL A 76 -4.40 20.17 9.65
CA VAL A 76 -5.72 20.61 10.12
C VAL A 76 -6.64 20.83 8.93
N TYR A 77 -7.94 20.57 9.10
CA TYR A 77 -8.98 20.90 8.13
C TYR A 77 -10.21 21.51 8.83
N ASP A 78 -10.59 22.71 8.40
CA ASP A 78 -11.76 23.39 8.95
C ASP A 78 -13.05 22.65 8.55
N GLY A 79 -13.87 22.31 9.55
CA GLY A 79 -15.12 21.59 9.32
C GLY A 79 -14.98 20.07 9.25
N ALA A 80 -13.81 19.49 9.57
CA ALA A 80 -13.61 18.04 9.65
C ALA A 80 -14.75 17.34 10.42
N ASN A 81 -15.14 17.87 11.58
CA ASN A 81 -16.17 17.26 12.44
C ASN A 81 -17.57 17.15 11.81
N THR A 82 -17.83 17.83 10.70
CA THR A 82 -19.10 17.75 9.95
C THR A 82 -19.08 16.72 8.83
N LEU A 83 -17.90 16.20 8.48
CA LEU A 83 -17.74 15.20 7.44
C LEU A 83 -18.07 13.80 7.98
N PRO A 84 -18.62 12.90 7.14
CA PRO A 84 -18.79 11.49 7.50
C PRO A 84 -17.46 10.86 7.91
N LEU A 85 -17.45 10.17 9.05
CA LEU A 85 -16.31 9.39 9.52
C LEU A 85 -16.44 7.95 9.03
N ILE A 86 -15.39 7.46 8.38
CA ILE A 86 -15.28 6.12 7.82
C ILE A 86 -14.17 5.38 8.56
N THR A 87 -14.55 4.32 9.26
CA THR A 87 -13.59 3.42 9.95
C THR A 87 -13.62 1.99 9.40
N GLN A 88 -14.69 1.64 8.67
CA GLN A 88 -14.90 0.33 8.06
C GLN A 88 -15.38 0.51 6.61
N TRP A 89 -15.05 -0.45 5.76
CA TRP A 89 -15.44 -0.41 4.35
C TRP A 89 -16.95 -0.48 4.14
N LYS A 90 -17.66 -1.19 5.02
CA LYS A 90 -19.13 -1.28 4.95
C LYS A 90 -19.82 0.09 5.00
N GLU A 91 -19.23 1.05 5.71
CA GLU A 91 -19.74 2.42 5.82
C GLU A 91 -19.38 3.25 4.58
N ALA A 92 -18.19 3.01 4.03
CA ALA A 92 -17.62 3.72 2.87
C ALA A 92 -18.49 3.62 1.60
N GLU A 93 -19.16 2.50 1.37
CA GLU A 93 -19.91 2.26 0.13
C GLU A 93 -21.01 3.30 -0.14
N ALA A 94 -21.57 3.90 0.90
CA ALA A 94 -22.61 4.93 0.79
C ALA A 94 -22.08 6.32 0.40
N TYR A 95 -20.75 6.53 0.44
CA TYR A 95 -20.10 7.82 0.27
C TYR A 95 -19.19 7.89 -0.96
N ASP A 96 -19.46 7.06 -1.96
CA ASP A 96 -18.73 7.09 -3.24
C ASP A 96 -18.83 8.46 -3.91
N GLY A 97 -17.67 9.02 -4.27
CA GLY A 97 -17.51 10.36 -4.84
C GLY A 97 -17.70 11.50 -3.85
N GLN A 98 -17.78 11.25 -2.53
CA GLN A 98 -18.02 12.29 -1.52
C GLN A 98 -16.78 12.61 -0.69
N LEU A 99 -16.72 13.84 -0.17
CA LEU A 99 -15.69 14.28 0.77
C LEU A 99 -15.97 13.68 2.15
N VAL A 100 -15.02 12.91 2.67
CA VAL A 100 -15.15 12.18 3.94
C VAL A 100 -13.88 12.27 4.78
N ARG A 101 -13.99 11.82 6.03
CA ARG A 101 -12.87 11.51 6.93
C ARG A 101 -12.66 10.01 6.98
N VAL A 102 -11.47 9.56 6.64
CA VAL A 102 -11.08 8.15 6.75
C VAL A 102 -10.08 8.00 7.87
N VAL A 103 -10.35 7.10 8.82
CA VAL A 103 -9.43 6.78 9.91
C VAL A 103 -8.95 5.35 9.75
N GLY A 104 -7.64 5.15 9.90
CA GLY A 104 -7.04 3.83 9.85
C GLY A 104 -5.52 3.88 9.95
N LYS A 105 -4.88 2.73 9.75
CA LYS A 105 -3.42 2.59 9.87
C LYS A 105 -2.72 2.95 8.56
N TYR A 106 -1.77 3.86 8.60
CA TYR A 106 -0.97 4.25 7.43
C TYR A 106 0.12 3.21 7.12
N ILE A 107 0.12 2.68 5.90
CA ILE A 107 1.09 1.68 5.43
C ILE A 107 1.65 2.04 4.06
N GLU A 108 2.86 1.55 3.76
CA GLU A 108 3.37 1.53 2.39
C GLU A 108 2.78 0.33 1.64
N SER A 109 2.29 0.56 0.42
CA SER A 109 1.67 -0.48 -0.42
C SER A 109 2.55 -0.83 -1.61
N ASP A 110 2.63 -2.12 -1.92
CA ASP A 110 3.25 -2.64 -3.14
C ASP A 110 2.21 -2.73 -4.26
N VAL A 111 2.22 -1.76 -5.17
CA VAL A 111 1.22 -1.63 -6.24
C VAL A 111 1.51 -2.48 -7.47
N ARG A 112 2.48 -3.41 -7.42
CA ARG A 112 2.77 -4.28 -8.55
C ARG A 112 1.59 -5.21 -8.82
N MET A 113 1.18 -5.34 -10.08
CA MET A 113 0.12 -6.29 -10.48
C MET A 113 0.44 -7.75 -10.12
N LYS A 114 1.73 -8.10 -10.06
CA LYS A 114 2.23 -9.42 -9.67
C LYS A 114 3.33 -9.21 -8.63
N PRO A 115 3.00 -9.10 -7.34
CA PRO A 115 3.99 -8.92 -6.28
C PRO A 115 4.67 -10.28 -6.02
N ILE A 116 5.63 -10.64 -6.88
CA ILE A 116 6.45 -11.83 -6.71
C ILE A 116 7.76 -11.42 -6.02
N GLY A 117 8.14 -12.16 -4.97
CA GLY A 117 9.35 -11.92 -4.18
C GLY A 117 9.17 -10.83 -3.11
N THR A 118 10.27 -10.22 -2.69
CA THR A 118 10.28 -9.17 -1.67
C THR A 118 9.43 -7.97 -2.11
N PRO A 119 8.61 -7.37 -1.21
CA PRO A 119 7.85 -6.16 -1.50
C PRO A 119 8.75 -5.02 -1.97
N ARG A 120 8.30 -4.28 -2.98
CA ARG A 120 9.01 -3.10 -3.49
C ARG A 120 8.18 -1.85 -3.27
N TYR A 121 8.51 -1.12 -2.22
CA TYR A 121 7.89 0.16 -1.91
C TYR A 121 8.55 1.28 -2.73
N VAL A 122 7.73 2.03 -3.47
CA VAL A 122 8.17 3.18 -4.29
C VAL A 122 7.47 4.48 -3.87
N GLY A 123 7.00 4.51 -2.63
CA GLY A 123 6.29 5.64 -2.03
C GLY A 123 4.77 5.64 -2.21
N HIS A 124 4.19 4.54 -2.71
CA HIS A 124 2.73 4.36 -2.68
C HIS A 124 2.30 3.95 -1.29
N VAL A 125 1.19 4.52 -0.82
CA VAL A 125 0.70 4.31 0.54
C VAL A 125 -0.80 4.11 0.53
N SER A 126 -1.26 3.40 1.54
CA SER A 126 -2.68 3.18 1.80
C SER A 126 -2.98 3.36 3.29
N VAL A 127 -4.25 3.56 3.59
CA VAL A 127 -4.81 3.52 4.94
C VAL A 127 -5.57 2.22 5.08
N VAL A 128 -5.19 1.39 6.05
CA VAL A 128 -5.87 0.14 6.39
C VAL A 128 -7.00 0.47 7.38
N LEU A 129 -8.23 0.19 6.97
CA LEU A 129 -9.41 0.33 7.82
C LEU A 129 -9.48 -0.76 8.90
N ALA A 130 -10.42 -0.65 9.82
CA ALA A 130 -10.59 -1.63 10.91
C ALA A 130 -10.98 -3.04 10.43
N ASP A 131 -11.49 -3.17 9.20
CA ASP A 131 -11.85 -4.42 8.54
C ASP A 131 -10.79 -4.90 7.53
N ASP A 132 -9.53 -4.46 7.69
CA ASP A 132 -8.36 -4.84 6.89
C ASP A 132 -8.43 -4.44 5.40
N ILE A 133 -9.37 -3.58 5.03
CA ILE A 133 -9.45 -3.02 3.68
C ILE A 133 -8.44 -1.88 3.50
N GLU A 134 -7.61 -1.98 2.45
CA GLU A 134 -6.67 -0.94 2.07
C GLU A 134 -7.33 0.12 1.17
N VAL A 135 -7.28 1.38 1.61
CA VAL A 135 -7.70 2.55 0.83
C VAL A 135 -6.46 3.32 0.38
N SER A 136 -6.19 3.33 -0.92
CA SER A 136 -5.00 4.01 -1.46
C SER A 136 -5.09 5.53 -1.36
N LEU A 137 -3.99 6.20 -1.02
CA LEU A 137 -3.88 7.66 -1.04
C LEU A 137 -3.45 8.13 -2.42
N PHE A 138 -4.43 8.53 -3.23
CA PHE A 138 -4.36 8.83 -4.66
C PHE A 138 -4.33 7.60 -5.60
N PRO A 139 -4.87 7.74 -6.82
CA PRO A 139 -4.74 6.73 -7.86
C PRO A 139 -3.27 6.55 -8.24
N VAL A 140 -2.83 5.32 -8.44
CA VAL A 140 -1.40 4.96 -8.66
C VAL A 140 -0.76 5.73 -9.83
N TRP A 141 -1.54 6.09 -10.85
CA TRP A 141 -1.07 6.85 -12.02
C TRP A 141 -0.87 8.34 -11.73
N LYS A 142 -1.42 8.89 -10.64
CA LYS A 142 -1.16 10.28 -10.25
C LYS A 142 0.25 10.42 -9.70
N ARG A 143 0.91 11.51 -10.08
CA ARG A 143 2.24 11.89 -9.56
C ARG A 143 2.26 11.96 -8.03
N ASP A 144 1.18 12.50 -7.45
CA ASP A 144 1.01 12.71 -6.01
C ASP A 144 0.80 11.43 -5.21
N ALA A 145 0.53 10.30 -5.88
CA ALA A 145 0.44 8.99 -5.27
C ALA A 145 1.79 8.46 -4.77
N ARG A 146 2.91 9.07 -5.19
CA ARG A 146 4.23 8.80 -4.62
C ARG A 146 4.51 9.83 -3.54
N ARG A 147 4.27 9.44 -2.29
CA ARG A 147 4.44 10.29 -1.12
C ARG A 147 5.93 10.54 -0.82
N PRO A 148 6.26 11.71 -0.24
CA PRO A 148 7.63 11.98 0.18
C PRO A 148 8.05 11.07 1.33
N GLN A 149 9.34 10.72 1.38
CA GLN A 149 9.88 9.84 2.42
C GLN A 149 9.72 10.43 3.83
N ALA A 150 9.76 11.77 3.96
CA ALA A 150 9.55 12.44 5.23
C ALA A 150 8.14 12.20 5.79
N GLU A 151 7.11 12.24 4.93
CA GLU A 151 5.73 11.90 5.32
C GLU A 151 5.62 10.43 5.70
N ILE A 152 6.15 9.52 4.86
CA ILE A 152 6.11 8.08 5.12
C ILE A 152 6.74 7.77 6.48
N ASN A 153 7.94 8.29 6.75
CA ASN A 153 8.62 8.05 8.02
C ASN A 153 7.84 8.60 9.22
N ARG A 154 7.08 9.69 9.04
CA ARG A 154 6.27 10.31 10.10
C ARG A 154 5.03 9.49 10.43
N PHE A 155 4.36 8.93 9.42
CA PHE A 155 3.05 8.29 9.59
C PHE A 155 3.08 6.77 9.52
N LYS A 156 4.15 6.15 9.03
CA LYS A 156 4.24 4.69 8.89
C LYS A 156 3.89 3.98 10.19
N ASP A 157 2.98 3.02 10.05
CA ASP A 157 2.42 2.21 11.13
C ASP A 157 1.64 2.99 12.20
N GLN A 158 1.39 4.28 12.01
CA GLN A 158 0.56 5.11 12.89
C GLN A 158 -0.90 5.11 12.43
N GLU A 159 -1.79 5.32 13.38
CA GLU A 159 -3.19 5.63 13.09
C GLU A 159 -3.31 7.09 12.64
N VAL A 160 -3.94 7.29 11.49
CA VAL A 160 -4.08 8.60 10.84
C VAL A 160 -5.52 8.88 10.50
N GLU A 161 -5.83 10.16 10.38
CA GLU A 161 -7.05 10.65 9.80
C GLU A 161 -6.72 11.37 8.48
N VAL A 162 -7.44 10.99 7.43
CA VAL A 162 -7.27 11.54 6.09
C VAL A 162 -8.59 12.11 5.60
N ILE A 163 -8.53 13.33 5.09
CA ILE A 163 -9.69 14.00 4.50
C ILE A 163 -9.52 14.05 3.00
N GLY A 164 -10.46 13.47 2.25
CA GLY A 164 -10.41 13.41 0.80
C GLY A 164 -11.71 12.89 0.19
N ILE A 165 -11.78 12.92 -1.13
CA ILE A 165 -12.92 12.37 -1.89
C ILE A 165 -12.72 10.87 -2.01
N LEU A 166 -13.63 10.09 -1.42
CA LEU A 166 -13.57 8.64 -1.43
C LEU A 166 -14.22 8.06 -2.67
N TYR A 167 -13.53 7.11 -3.31
CA TYR A 167 -14.08 6.32 -4.40
C TYR A 167 -14.05 4.83 -4.05
N ARG A 168 -15.14 4.14 -4.39
CA ARG A 168 -15.30 2.70 -4.24
C ARG A 168 -14.20 1.93 -4.96
N GLN A 169 -13.82 2.44 -6.13
CA GLN A 169 -12.75 1.90 -6.96
C GLN A 169 -11.88 3.05 -7.43
N SER A 170 -10.58 2.80 -7.53
CA SER A 170 -9.63 3.79 -8.04
C SER A 170 -10.05 4.27 -9.43
N PRO A 171 -10.13 5.60 -9.65
CA PRO A 171 -10.38 6.16 -10.97
C PRO A 171 -9.43 5.60 -12.03
N VAL A 172 -9.98 5.35 -13.22
CA VAL A 172 -9.21 4.82 -14.36
C VAL A 172 -8.21 5.86 -14.84
N ASP A 173 -7.00 5.41 -15.18
CA ASP A 173 -5.98 6.25 -15.81
C ASP A 173 -6.53 6.82 -17.13
N PRO A 174 -6.61 8.15 -17.29
CA PRO A 174 -7.08 8.78 -18.53
C PRO A 174 -6.25 8.41 -19.76
N SER A 175 -5.02 7.94 -19.57
CA SER A 175 -4.11 7.49 -20.63
C SER A 175 -4.26 6.00 -20.98
N GLY A 176 -5.17 5.28 -20.31
CA GLY A 176 -5.42 3.85 -20.53
C GLY A 176 -4.48 2.90 -19.79
N GLY A 177 -3.74 3.40 -18.79
CA GLY A 177 -2.91 2.57 -17.91
C GLY A 177 -3.71 1.68 -16.95
N ALA A 178 -3.04 0.64 -16.42
CA ALA A 178 -3.65 -0.23 -15.43
C ALA A 178 -4.00 0.55 -14.15
N SER A 179 -5.23 0.38 -13.67
CA SER A 179 -5.74 1.02 -12.46
C SER A 179 -6.22 -0.07 -11.49
N PRO A 180 -5.78 -0.07 -10.21
CA PRO A 180 -6.26 -1.03 -9.24
C PRO A 180 -7.78 -0.95 -9.06
N LEU A 181 -8.44 -2.09 -8.85
CA LEU A 181 -9.86 -2.15 -8.51
C LEU A 181 -10.11 -1.95 -7.00
N SER A 182 -9.11 -1.45 -6.27
CA SER A 182 -9.18 -1.18 -4.84
C SER A 182 -9.79 0.21 -4.56
N PRO A 183 -10.30 0.43 -3.35
CA PRO A 183 -10.73 1.74 -2.88
C PRO A 183 -9.61 2.78 -2.95
N CYS A 184 -9.99 4.04 -3.14
CA CYS A 184 -9.03 5.12 -3.33
C CYS A 184 -9.58 6.46 -2.84
N LEU A 185 -8.73 7.24 -2.18
CA LEU A 185 -8.97 8.65 -1.93
C LEU A 185 -8.37 9.50 -3.04
N THR A 186 -9.07 10.57 -3.41
CA THR A 186 -8.56 11.62 -4.30
C THR A 186 -8.70 12.97 -3.63
N GLU A 187 -8.05 13.99 -4.19
CA GLU A 187 -8.14 15.37 -3.70
C GLU A 187 -7.95 15.51 -2.19
N ILE A 188 -6.93 14.84 -1.65
CA ILE A 188 -6.67 14.84 -0.21
C ILE A 188 -6.45 16.28 0.25
N LYS A 189 -7.25 16.72 1.22
CA LYS A 189 -7.23 18.07 1.77
C LYS A 189 -6.41 18.17 3.05
N ALA A 190 -6.32 17.09 3.83
CA ALA A 190 -5.53 17.04 5.05
C ALA A 190 -5.13 15.59 5.41
N LEU A 191 -4.01 15.47 6.13
CA LEU A 191 -3.50 14.22 6.68
C LEU A 191 -2.82 14.53 8.02
N TYR A 192 -3.30 13.92 9.11
CA TYR A 192 -2.74 14.10 10.44
C TYR A 192 -2.90 12.85 11.30
N HIS A 193 -2.19 12.82 12.43
CA HIS A 193 -2.36 11.74 13.41
C HIS A 193 -3.77 11.77 13.96
N PHE A 194 -4.41 10.60 14.01
CA PHE A 194 -5.70 10.48 14.67
C PHE A 194 -5.50 10.67 16.19
N LYS A 195 -6.33 11.52 16.80
CA LYS A 195 -6.33 11.76 18.24
C LYS A 195 -7.66 11.27 18.79
N ASN A 196 -7.62 10.18 19.55
CA ASN A 196 -8.76 9.63 20.27
C ASN A 196 -9.10 10.49 21.49
#